data_AF-A0A6J0APU9-F1
#
_entry.id   AF-A0A6J0APU9-F1
#
_cell.length_a   1.000
_cell.length_b   1.000
_cell.length_c   1.000
_cell.angle_alpha   90.00
_cell.angle_beta   90.00
_cell.angle_gamma   90.00
#
_symmetry.space_group_name_H-M   'P 1'
#
loop_
_entity.id
_entity.type
_entity.pdbx_description
1 polymer ?
#
loop_
_entity_poly.entity_id
_entity_poly.type
_entity_poly.pdbx_seq_one_letter_code
_entity_poly.pdbx_strand_id
1 'polypeptide(L)'
;MMTFTLLRKSCLPSAVRSLILQKNANIRNMSSSAEGLQPASVVVLPRSLALAFEKFCQANSGPLPLLGRSEPGKWTLPALGAVPDTRMGCPQFWKYEFGTCVGSLTSLEECSEQLKDMVAFLLGRSFSLEGSLEEAGLPGRNAADHGHVGAYKTAVPCATIAGFCCPLVVTMRPVPKDKLERLVQASCSTAGEQGQPVHIGDPGLLGIKDLAKPDYGEPVVCQPGDVPVFWPSQLTSLEAVSGYMTPLAFTSAPGCTVMTDLKGPAAPARCLTPEGMPEVHHISQDPLHYSMASASAVRKIRELETMIAVDPGSRGIRHLLRPDELLRASLSLSHARSLLLTTGLPTHFNHEPPEETDGPPGAVALAAFLQALEKRVCMVVDRRALSLYKKLVDEAVEQGVLKTQIPLLTYQGGSAGAAQAFLCADGDPKSPRFDHLVAIERAGRAADGNYYNARMVSMRHLVDPIDELFLAAQKIPGISSTGVSNWGGYALACALYILNSCEVHRRYLRKAVGPFRAPGAQSWTQALPSVAKEEKMLSILVRHRVRSGVSGLVGMEVDGLPFHDTHAQMIQKLVDITTVHG
;
A
#
# COMPACT_ATOMS: atom_id res chain seq x y z
N MET A 1 -49.22 38.71 -48.97
CA MET A 1 -49.42 39.26 -47.62
C MET A 1 -48.25 38.80 -46.76
N MET A 2 -47.08 39.44 -46.80
CA MET A 2 -46.63 40.62 -46.01
C MET A 2 -46.60 40.41 -44.48
N THR A 3 -45.38 40.15 -43.99
CA THR A 3 -44.66 40.61 -42.77
C THR A 3 -45.32 41.56 -41.78
N PHE A 4 -45.09 41.37 -40.46
CA PHE A 4 -44.13 42.16 -39.64
C PHE A 4 -43.96 41.65 -38.17
N THR A 5 -42.76 41.92 -37.65
CA THR A 5 -42.09 41.65 -36.37
C THR A 5 -42.60 42.48 -35.17
N LEU A 6 -42.41 42.03 -33.90
CA LEU A 6 -41.80 42.82 -32.79
C LEU A 6 -41.72 42.12 -31.41
N LEU A 7 -40.67 42.51 -30.67
CA LEU A 7 -40.18 42.12 -29.33
C LEU A 7 -41.16 42.27 -28.16
N ARG A 8 -40.91 41.51 -27.06
CA ARG A 8 -41.09 42.02 -25.69
C ARG A 8 -40.09 41.44 -24.66
N LYS A 9 -39.32 42.34 -24.05
CA LYS A 9 -38.60 42.19 -22.76
C LYS A 9 -39.60 42.25 -21.59
N SER A 10 -39.29 41.61 -20.46
CA SER A 10 -39.40 42.17 -19.09
C SER A 10 -38.89 41.15 -18.07
N CYS A 11 -37.73 41.38 -17.44
CA CYS A 11 -37.56 41.95 -16.09
C CYS A 11 -37.71 40.92 -14.95
N LEU A 12 -36.58 40.57 -14.32
CA LEU A 12 -36.54 40.17 -12.90
C LEU A 12 -37.25 41.23 -12.05
N PRO A 13 -37.90 40.81 -10.94
CA PRO A 13 -37.45 41.32 -9.66
C PRO A 13 -37.33 40.26 -8.55
N SER A 14 -36.34 40.51 -7.71
CA SER A 14 -36.13 40.02 -6.35
C SER A 14 -37.39 39.99 -5.48
N ALA A 15 -37.76 38.82 -4.95
CA ALA A 15 -38.57 38.70 -3.73
C ALA A 15 -38.63 37.25 -3.22
N VAL A 16 -37.55 36.73 -2.62
CA VAL A 16 -37.65 35.75 -1.53
C VAL A 16 -36.55 36.07 -0.53
N ARG A 17 -36.72 37.20 0.16
CA ARG A 17 -36.07 37.50 1.43
C ARG A 17 -37.09 37.16 2.51
N SER A 18 -36.60 36.52 3.56
CA SER A 18 -37.28 36.37 4.85
C SER A 18 -38.39 35.31 4.88
N LEU A 19 -38.05 34.11 5.32
CA LEU A 19 -38.90 33.22 6.13
C LEU A 19 -38.03 32.03 6.55
N ILE A 20 -37.59 32.01 7.82
CA ILE A 20 -37.55 30.86 8.73
C ILE A 20 -37.12 31.46 10.10
N LEU A 21 -38.09 32.12 10.72
CA LEU A 21 -38.17 32.29 12.16
C LEU A 21 -39.62 31.93 12.48
N GLN A 22 -39.89 30.63 12.68
CA GLN A 22 -41.00 30.16 13.51
C GLN A 22 -40.96 28.65 13.67
N LYS A 23 -40.88 28.23 14.94
CA LYS A 23 -41.29 26.92 15.44
C LYS A 23 -42.63 26.52 14.81
N ASN A 24 -42.67 25.43 14.06
CA ASN A 24 -43.81 24.51 14.08
C ASN A 24 -43.40 23.13 13.54
N ALA A 25 -43.71 22.12 14.34
CA ALA A 25 -43.62 20.71 13.98
C ALA A 25 -44.69 20.36 12.93
N ASN A 26 -44.39 19.34 12.13
CA ASN A 26 -45.19 18.70 11.06
C ASN A 26 -44.89 19.19 9.63
N ILE A 27 -43.92 18.56 8.95
CA ILE A 27 -43.97 18.41 7.49
C ILE A 27 -43.52 17.00 7.10
N ARG A 28 -44.45 16.29 6.45
CA ARG A 28 -44.33 15.01 5.75
C ARG A 28 -43.22 15.03 4.69
N ASN A 29 -42.61 13.86 4.47
CA ASN A 29 -41.81 13.45 3.32
C ASN A 29 -41.97 14.36 2.09
N MET A 30 -40.94 15.16 1.80
CA MET A 30 -40.68 15.72 0.49
C MET A 30 -39.32 15.20 0.03
N SER A 31 -39.37 14.02 -0.57
CA SER A 31 -38.32 13.49 -1.43
C SER A 31 -38.40 14.20 -2.78
N SER A 32 -37.72 15.34 -2.91
CA SER A 32 -37.28 15.85 -4.21
C SER A 32 -36.17 16.90 -4.07
N SER A 33 -35.04 16.60 -4.71
CA SER A 33 -34.02 17.55 -5.19
C SER A 33 -32.99 18.07 -4.18
N ALA A 34 -32.17 17.17 -3.64
CA ALA A 34 -30.83 17.49 -3.11
C ALA A 34 -29.74 17.16 -4.15
N GLU A 35 -29.97 17.44 -5.43
CA GLU A 35 -28.97 17.25 -6.48
C GLU A 35 -27.89 18.33 -6.36
N GLY A 36 -26.73 17.97 -5.78
CA GLY A 36 -25.51 18.78 -5.85
C GLY A 36 -24.84 19.17 -4.52
N LEU A 37 -25.52 18.99 -3.39
CA LEU A 37 -24.95 19.26 -2.06
C LEU A 37 -24.25 18.01 -1.47
N GLN A 38 -23.05 18.17 -0.93
CA GLN A 38 -22.27 17.12 -0.28
C GLN A 38 -22.01 17.44 1.19
N PRO A 39 -22.04 16.45 2.09
CA PRO A 39 -21.68 16.65 3.49
C PRO A 39 -20.17 16.89 3.67
N ALA A 40 -19.82 17.80 4.56
CA ALA A 40 -18.45 18.16 4.92
C ALA A 40 -18.31 18.33 6.45
N SER A 41 -17.12 18.00 6.98
CA SER A 41 -16.74 18.37 8.33
C SER A 41 -16.06 19.74 8.33
N VAL A 42 -16.15 20.45 9.44
CA VAL A 42 -15.61 21.81 9.57
C VAL A 42 -14.43 21.80 10.54
N VAL A 43 -13.35 22.47 10.17
CA VAL A 43 -12.25 22.82 11.08
C VAL A 43 -12.04 24.33 11.03
N VAL A 44 -12.00 24.99 12.17
CA VAL A 44 -11.82 26.44 12.28
C VAL A 44 -10.55 26.72 13.07
N LEU A 45 -9.61 27.42 12.45
CA LEU A 45 -8.27 27.68 13.00
C LEU A 45 -7.91 29.17 12.89
N PRO A 46 -7.01 29.68 13.73
CA PRO A 46 -6.46 31.02 13.59
C PRO A 46 -5.85 31.24 12.19
N ARG A 47 -6.01 32.45 11.64
CA ARG A 47 -5.50 32.82 10.31
C ARG A 47 -4.01 32.52 10.14
N SER A 48 -3.21 32.70 11.20
CA SER A 48 -1.77 32.42 11.19
C SER A 48 -1.42 30.97 10.81
N LEU A 49 -2.34 30.02 11.04
CA LEU A 49 -2.15 28.59 10.77
C LEU A 49 -2.76 28.14 9.45
N ALA A 50 -3.50 29.01 8.77
CA ALA A 50 -4.33 28.61 7.64
C ALA A 50 -3.51 27.98 6.50
N LEU A 51 -2.38 28.60 6.14
CA LEU A 51 -1.50 28.08 5.09
C LEU A 51 -0.81 26.76 5.49
N ALA A 52 -0.46 26.62 6.78
CA ALA A 52 0.16 25.41 7.30
C ALA A 52 -0.82 24.22 7.26
N PHE A 53 -2.05 24.44 7.72
CA PHE A 53 -3.10 23.43 7.71
C PHE A 53 -3.52 23.05 6.29
N GLU A 54 -3.64 24.01 5.37
CA GLU A 54 -3.93 23.72 3.96
C GLU A 54 -2.88 22.80 3.32
N LYS A 55 -1.60 23.10 3.52
CA LYS A 55 -0.50 22.24 3.03
C LYS A 55 -0.52 20.86 3.71
N PHE A 56 -0.88 20.80 4.99
CA PHE A 56 -1.03 19.54 5.71
C PHE A 56 -2.17 18.69 5.15
N CYS A 57 -3.33 19.28 4.84
CA CYS A 57 -4.44 18.58 4.16
C CYS A 57 -4.06 18.13 2.75
N GLN A 58 -3.38 18.96 1.96
CA GLN A 58 -2.90 18.59 0.62
C GLN A 58 -1.92 17.41 0.67
N ALA A 59 -1.00 17.41 1.64
CA ALA A 59 -0.07 16.31 1.86
C ALA A 59 -0.76 15.05 2.40
N ASN A 60 -1.96 15.14 2.97
CA ASN A 60 -2.68 14.01 3.56
C ASN A 60 -4.10 13.94 3.00
N SER A 61 -4.23 14.08 1.67
CA SER A 61 -5.51 14.21 0.97
C SER A 61 -6.42 12.97 1.06
N GLY A 62 -5.86 11.81 1.46
CA GLY A 62 -6.62 10.62 1.79
C GLY A 62 -7.55 10.84 2.98
N PRO A 63 -7.04 11.01 4.20
CA PRO A 63 -7.88 11.31 5.36
C PRO A 63 -8.44 12.75 5.41
N LEU A 64 -7.80 13.72 4.75
CA LEU A 64 -8.14 15.14 4.85
C LEU A 64 -8.44 15.77 3.47
N PRO A 65 -9.50 15.32 2.77
CA PRO A 65 -9.86 15.87 1.46
C PRO A 65 -10.39 17.30 1.61
N LEU A 66 -9.52 18.29 1.39
CA LEU A 66 -9.88 19.70 1.50
C LEU A 66 -10.78 20.12 0.32
N LEU A 67 -12.02 20.54 0.61
CA LEU A 67 -12.97 21.05 -0.39
C LEU A 67 -12.81 22.56 -0.61
N GLY A 68 -12.56 23.30 0.47
CA GLY A 68 -12.43 24.75 0.40
C GLY A 68 -12.06 25.37 1.75
N ARG A 69 -11.70 26.65 1.70
CA ARG A 69 -11.40 27.47 2.88
C ARG A 69 -12.14 28.80 2.79
N SER A 70 -12.53 29.36 3.93
CA SER A 70 -13.14 30.68 4.00
C SER A 70 -12.11 31.81 3.97
N GLU A 71 -12.59 33.04 3.78
CA GLU A 71 -11.82 34.22 4.19
C GLU A 71 -11.81 34.32 5.73
N PRO A 72 -10.77 34.95 6.32
CA PRO A 72 -10.73 35.22 7.76
C PRO A 72 -11.98 35.97 8.23
N GLY A 73 -12.56 35.54 9.36
CA GLY A 73 -13.76 36.14 9.94
C GLY A 73 -15.07 35.80 9.22
N LYS A 74 -15.01 35.19 8.04
CA LYS A 74 -16.19 34.78 7.26
C LYS A 74 -16.43 33.27 7.39
N TRP A 75 -16.79 32.82 8.59
CA TRP A 75 -17.12 31.41 8.84
C TRP A 75 -18.47 30.98 8.23
N THR A 76 -19.35 31.95 7.93
CA THR A 76 -20.60 31.74 7.19
C THR A 76 -20.29 31.59 5.69
N LEU A 77 -20.03 30.37 5.23
CA LEU A 77 -19.98 30.05 3.80
C LEU A 77 -21.41 30.08 3.22
N PRO A 78 -21.60 30.37 1.91
CA PRO A 78 -22.94 30.50 1.34
C PRO A 78 -23.68 29.16 1.42
N ALA A 79 -24.89 29.18 1.97
CA ALA A 79 -25.83 28.05 2.03
C ALA A 79 -25.31 26.76 2.70
N LEU A 80 -24.68 26.88 3.88
CA LEU A 80 -24.55 25.76 4.82
C LEU A 80 -25.94 25.43 5.40
N GLY A 81 -26.76 24.70 4.63
CA GLY A 81 -27.96 24.05 5.16
C GLY A 81 -27.54 22.88 6.04
N ALA A 82 -27.16 23.15 7.29
CA ALA A 82 -27.02 22.08 8.27
C ALA A 82 -28.37 21.35 8.32
N VAL A 83 -28.40 20.07 7.97
CA VAL A 83 -29.53 19.21 8.32
C VAL A 83 -29.19 18.73 9.73
N PRO A 84 -29.76 19.32 10.80
CA PRO A 84 -29.59 18.76 12.12
C PRO A 84 -30.16 17.35 12.11
N ASP A 85 -29.46 16.40 12.72
CA ASP A 85 -30.17 15.28 13.32
C ASP A 85 -31.20 15.92 14.26
N THR A 86 -32.48 15.63 14.04
CA THR A 86 -33.63 16.42 14.51
C THR A 86 -33.85 16.40 16.03
N ARG A 87 -32.84 16.00 16.80
CA ARG A 87 -32.78 16.06 18.25
C ARG A 87 -32.34 17.46 18.68
N MET A 88 -33.30 18.29 19.07
CA MET A 88 -33.01 19.57 19.71
C MET A 88 -32.02 19.39 20.87
N GLY A 89 -30.83 20.02 20.79
CA GLY A 89 -29.84 20.07 21.88
C GLY A 89 -28.53 19.31 21.65
N CYS A 90 -28.30 18.65 20.51
CA CYS A 90 -27.01 18.02 20.24
C CYS A 90 -25.90 19.05 19.95
N PRO A 91 -24.69 18.89 20.52
CA PRO A 91 -23.57 19.75 20.20
C PRO A 91 -23.14 19.57 18.74
N GLN A 92 -23.03 20.67 18.01
CA GLN A 92 -22.64 20.69 16.61
C GLN A 92 -21.14 20.89 16.44
N PHE A 93 -20.49 21.52 17.41
CA PHE A 93 -19.07 21.85 17.39
C PHE A 93 -18.38 21.49 18.69
N TRP A 94 -17.09 21.20 18.60
CA TRP A 94 -16.19 21.05 19.73
C TRP A 94 -15.20 22.21 19.75
N LYS A 95 -14.96 22.73 20.95
CA LYS A 95 -14.01 23.81 21.20
C LYS A 95 -12.74 23.22 21.80
N TYR A 96 -11.61 23.60 21.22
CA TYR A 96 -10.29 23.18 21.67
C TYR A 96 -9.47 24.38 22.13
N GLU A 97 -8.85 24.26 23.29
CA GLU A 97 -7.87 25.22 23.82
C GLU A 97 -6.58 24.48 24.15
N PHE A 98 -5.47 24.90 23.55
CA PHE A 98 -4.16 24.27 23.68
C PHE A 98 -4.19 22.75 23.43
N GLY A 99 -5.00 22.32 22.46
CA GLY A 99 -5.15 20.92 22.06
C GLY A 99 -6.13 20.10 22.92
N THR A 100 -6.64 20.65 24.02
CA THR A 100 -7.62 19.97 24.88
C THR A 100 -9.03 20.36 24.48
N CYS A 101 -9.93 19.39 24.32
CA CYS A 101 -11.36 19.67 24.11
C CYS A 101 -11.96 20.20 25.41
N VAL A 102 -12.29 21.49 25.46
CA VAL A 102 -12.78 22.19 26.65
C VAL A 102 -14.29 22.26 26.74
N GLY A 103 -15.00 21.92 25.66
CA GLY A 103 -16.45 21.92 25.68
C GLY A 103 -17.07 21.68 24.31
N SER A 104 -18.38 21.41 24.35
CA SER A 104 -19.20 21.18 23.18
C SER A 104 -20.20 22.33 23.01
N LEU A 105 -20.36 22.83 21.78
CA LEU A 105 -21.17 23.99 21.45
C LEU A 105 -22.30 23.57 20.49
N THR A 106 -23.51 24.09 20.71
CA THR A 106 -24.65 23.92 19.79
C THR A 106 -24.56 24.86 18.59
N SER A 107 -23.86 26.00 18.73
CA SER A 107 -23.63 26.99 17.68
C SER A 107 -22.28 27.69 17.87
N LEU A 108 -21.67 28.14 16.78
CA LEU A 108 -20.46 28.97 16.80
C LEU A 108 -20.77 30.46 17.01
N GLU A 109 -22.04 30.88 16.95
CA GLU A 109 -22.45 32.29 17.11
C GLU A 109 -22.05 32.87 18.48
N GLU A 110 -22.06 32.04 19.52
CA GLU A 110 -21.64 32.39 20.89
C GLU A 110 -20.15 32.78 20.96
N CYS A 111 -19.35 32.38 19.97
CA CYS A 111 -17.92 32.68 19.87
C CYS A 111 -17.60 33.72 18.79
N SER A 112 -18.59 34.50 18.33
CA SER A 112 -18.46 35.44 17.19
C SER A 112 -17.27 36.40 17.27
N GLU A 113 -16.95 36.93 18.46
CA GLU A 113 -15.78 37.80 18.65
C GLU A 113 -14.45 37.07 18.42
N GLN A 114 -14.34 35.81 18.88
CA GLN A 114 -13.14 35.00 18.71
C GLN A 114 -12.94 34.55 17.26
N LEU A 115 -14.03 34.43 16.49
CA LEU A 115 -14.00 33.97 15.10
C LEU A 115 -13.53 35.03 14.10
N LYS A 116 -13.39 36.31 14.49
CA LYS A 116 -13.05 37.43 13.60
C LYS A 116 -11.72 37.26 12.83
N ASP A 117 -10.73 36.59 13.42
CA ASP A 117 -9.43 36.28 12.78
C ASP A 117 -9.23 34.77 12.56
N MET A 118 -10.32 34.01 12.45
CA MET A 118 -10.26 32.58 12.19
C MET A 118 -10.69 32.26 10.76
N VAL A 119 -10.17 31.14 10.25
CA VAL A 119 -10.43 30.60 8.92
C VAL A 119 -11.11 29.24 9.09
N ALA A 120 -12.22 29.03 8.39
CA ALA A 120 -12.91 27.76 8.33
C ALA A 120 -12.43 26.95 7.13
N PHE A 121 -12.21 25.66 7.35
CA PHE A 121 -11.85 24.65 6.37
C PHE A 121 -12.99 23.66 6.26
N LEU A 122 -13.44 23.42 5.04
CA LEU A 122 -14.39 22.37 4.72
C LEU A 122 -13.63 21.16 4.23
N LEU A 123 -13.72 20.07 4.98
CA LEU A 123 -13.14 18.79 4.63
C LEU A 123 -14.27 17.87 4.17
N GLY A 124 -14.14 17.33 2.96
CA GLY A 124 -15.16 16.49 2.37
C GLY A 124 -15.34 15.21 3.16
N ARG A 125 -16.57 14.66 3.13
CA ARG A 125 -16.84 13.37 3.74
C ARG A 125 -15.99 12.30 3.08
N SER A 126 -15.21 11.58 3.90
CA SER A 126 -14.68 10.27 3.53
C SER A 126 -15.88 9.42 3.13
N PHE A 127 -15.97 9.12 1.83
CA PHE A 127 -16.89 8.18 1.19
C PHE A 127 -17.94 7.46 2.08
N SER A 128 -19.23 7.64 1.75
CA SER A 128 -20.32 6.87 2.38
C SER A 128 -20.38 5.47 1.79
N LEU A 129 -20.04 4.47 2.58
CA LEU A 129 -19.93 3.08 2.14
C LEU A 129 -21.31 2.41 1.91
N GLU A 130 -22.39 3.01 2.40
CA GLU A 130 -23.74 2.43 2.41
C GLU A 130 -24.24 2.06 1.01
N GLY A 131 -24.10 2.95 0.02
CA GLY A 131 -24.50 2.67 -1.36
C GLY A 131 -23.68 1.55 -2.01
N SER A 132 -22.38 1.50 -1.71
CA SER A 132 -21.49 0.47 -2.25
C SER A 132 -21.66 -0.89 -1.55
N LEU A 133 -22.08 -0.92 -0.28
CA LEU A 133 -22.49 -2.15 0.41
C LEU A 133 -23.72 -2.75 -0.27
N GLU A 134 -24.73 -1.93 -0.56
CA GLU A 134 -25.94 -2.36 -1.25
C GLU A 134 -25.61 -2.91 -2.66
N GLU A 135 -24.79 -2.19 -3.44
CA GLU A 135 -24.34 -2.64 -4.77
C GLU A 135 -23.53 -3.96 -4.71
N ALA A 136 -22.75 -4.15 -3.65
CA ALA A 136 -22.03 -5.39 -3.38
C ALA A 136 -22.91 -6.53 -2.84
N GLY A 137 -24.21 -6.29 -2.65
CA GLY A 137 -25.14 -7.27 -2.09
C GLY A 137 -24.86 -7.58 -0.62
N LEU A 138 -24.32 -6.62 0.12
CA LEU A 138 -24.09 -6.68 1.56
C LEU A 138 -25.20 -5.89 2.25
N PRO A 139 -26.08 -6.52 3.06
CA PRO A 139 -27.00 -5.75 3.88
C PRO A 139 -26.18 -4.88 4.83
N GLY A 140 -26.59 -3.62 4.99
CA GLY A 140 -25.96 -2.72 5.96
C GLY A 140 -26.04 -3.34 7.35
N ARG A 141 -24.91 -3.84 7.88
CA ARG A 141 -24.84 -4.48 9.21
C ARG A 141 -25.03 -3.49 10.37
N ASN A 142 -25.39 -2.24 10.07
CA ASN A 142 -25.63 -1.15 11.01
C ASN A 142 -27.02 -0.52 10.78
N ALA A 143 -28.09 -1.34 10.77
CA ALA A 143 -29.47 -0.83 10.76
C ALA A 143 -30.17 -0.96 12.13
N ALA A 144 -29.46 -1.34 13.19
CA ALA A 144 -30.00 -1.39 14.55
C ALA A 144 -29.09 -0.59 15.49
N ASP A 145 -29.70 0.41 16.12
CA ASP A 145 -29.19 1.42 17.05
C ASP A 145 -28.32 2.56 16.52
N HIS A 146 -28.72 3.75 16.95
CA HIS A 146 -28.38 5.09 16.48
C HIS A 146 -26.94 5.56 16.80
N GLY A 147 -25.94 4.68 16.74
CA GLY A 147 -24.53 4.96 17.08
C GLY A 147 -23.63 5.20 15.87
N HIS A 148 -22.60 6.04 16.04
CA HIS A 148 -21.54 6.21 15.04
C HIS A 148 -20.64 4.97 14.94
N VAL A 149 -20.16 4.69 13.73
CA VAL A 149 -19.23 3.57 13.46
C VAL A 149 -17.95 3.76 14.26
N GLY A 150 -17.50 2.69 14.91
CA GLY A 150 -16.22 2.62 15.60
C GLY A 150 -15.06 3.09 14.72
N ALA A 151 -14.31 4.06 15.23
CA ALA A 151 -13.10 4.58 14.62
C ALA A 151 -11.90 4.41 15.55
N TYR A 152 -10.73 4.20 14.96
CA TYR A 152 -9.52 3.77 15.65
C TYR A 152 -8.35 4.66 15.27
N LYS A 153 -7.60 5.14 16.26
CA LYS A 153 -6.30 5.77 16.10
C LYS A 153 -5.29 4.69 15.74
N THR A 154 -4.58 4.89 14.65
CA THR A 154 -3.57 3.95 14.18
C THR A 154 -2.17 4.37 14.65
N ALA A 155 -1.21 3.44 14.57
CA ALA A 155 0.21 3.75 14.70
C ALA A 155 0.81 4.40 13.42
N VAL A 156 -0.01 4.60 12.38
CA VAL A 156 0.43 5.20 11.11
C VAL A 156 0.35 6.74 11.24
N PRO A 157 1.49 7.46 11.22
CA PRO A 157 1.45 8.92 11.30
C PRO A 157 1.03 9.52 9.95
N CYS A 158 0.23 10.59 9.99
CA CYS A 158 0.10 11.49 8.85
C CYS A 158 1.45 12.17 8.57
N ALA A 159 1.68 12.54 7.31
CA ALA A 159 2.91 13.24 6.95
C ALA A 159 2.97 14.60 7.64
N THR A 160 4.05 14.82 8.39
CA THR A 160 4.26 16.04 9.17
C THR A 160 4.50 17.22 8.26
N ILE A 161 3.72 18.29 8.41
CA ILE A 161 3.86 19.53 7.64
C ILE A 161 3.70 20.72 8.58
N ALA A 162 4.70 21.61 8.61
CA ALA A 162 4.64 22.89 9.33
C ALA A 162 4.16 22.79 10.79
N GLY A 163 4.57 21.72 11.50
CA GLY A 163 4.22 21.46 12.90
C GLY A 163 2.97 20.59 13.10
N PHE A 164 2.12 20.42 12.09
CA PHE A 164 1.01 19.46 12.16
C PHE A 164 1.53 18.03 12.04
N CYS A 165 1.22 17.21 13.04
CA CYS A 165 1.50 15.78 13.10
C CYS A 165 0.41 15.10 13.93
N CYS A 166 -0.17 14.03 13.41
CA CYS A 166 -1.19 13.27 14.12
C CYS A 166 -1.24 11.82 13.61
N PRO A 167 -1.79 10.88 14.39
CA PRO A 167 -2.10 9.55 13.87
C PRO A 167 -3.22 9.63 12.82
N LEU A 168 -3.12 8.78 11.79
CA LEU A 168 -4.24 8.48 10.92
C LEU A 168 -5.34 7.80 11.76
N VAL A 169 -6.57 8.27 11.62
CA VAL A 169 -7.77 7.63 12.19
C VAL A 169 -8.50 6.89 11.09
N VAL A 170 -8.96 5.67 11.37
CA VAL A 170 -9.67 4.83 10.40
C VAL A 170 -11.01 4.35 10.95
N THR A 171 -11.99 4.15 10.08
CA THR A 171 -13.19 3.34 10.39
C THR A 171 -12.99 1.93 9.86
N MET A 172 -13.63 0.95 10.51
CA MET A 172 -13.51 -0.46 10.14
C MET A 172 -14.89 -1.04 9.79
N ARG A 173 -14.92 -1.89 8.76
CA ARG A 173 -16.10 -2.67 8.39
C ARG A 173 -15.74 -4.15 8.21
N PRO A 174 -16.48 -5.08 8.83
CA PRO A 174 -16.32 -6.50 8.58
C PRO A 174 -16.95 -6.87 7.24
N VAL A 175 -16.19 -7.54 6.38
CA VAL A 175 -16.63 -7.89 5.02
C VAL A 175 -16.44 -9.39 4.77
N PRO A 176 -17.48 -10.14 4.40
CA PRO A 176 -17.34 -11.53 3.97
C PRO A 176 -16.27 -11.68 2.89
N LYS A 177 -15.38 -12.65 3.05
CA LYS A 177 -14.21 -12.86 2.17
C LYS A 177 -14.59 -12.94 0.68
N ASP A 178 -15.71 -13.57 0.35
CA ASP A 178 -16.23 -13.75 -1.01
C ASP A 178 -16.78 -12.45 -1.65
N LYS A 179 -17.05 -11.42 -0.84
CA LYS A 179 -17.59 -10.12 -1.29
C LYS A 179 -16.58 -8.98 -1.23
N LEU A 180 -15.37 -9.27 -0.75
CA LEU A 180 -14.33 -8.28 -0.50
C LEU A 180 -13.96 -7.48 -1.75
N GLU A 181 -13.60 -8.16 -2.85
CA GLU A 181 -13.20 -7.49 -4.09
C GLU A 181 -14.35 -6.67 -4.68
N ARG A 182 -15.55 -7.23 -4.70
CA ARG A 182 -16.75 -6.54 -5.22
C ARG A 182 -17.04 -5.26 -4.45
N LEU A 183 -16.93 -5.28 -3.12
CA LEU A 183 -17.14 -4.09 -2.29
C LEU A 183 -16.07 -3.03 -2.57
N VAL A 184 -14.80 -3.43 -2.70
CA VAL A 184 -13.71 -2.51 -3.00
C VAL A 184 -13.92 -1.87 -4.37
N GLN A 185 -14.28 -2.65 -5.39
CA GLN A 185 -14.56 -2.13 -6.74
C GLN A 185 -15.77 -1.19 -6.75
N ALA A 186 -16.88 -1.56 -6.12
CA ALA A 186 -18.07 -0.70 -6.00
C ALA A 186 -17.72 0.64 -5.31
N SER A 187 -16.96 0.57 -4.21
CA SER A 187 -16.51 1.77 -3.48
C SER A 187 -15.68 2.70 -4.36
N CYS A 188 -14.79 2.14 -5.16
CA CYS A 188 -13.93 2.90 -6.06
C CYS A 188 -14.67 3.45 -7.28
N SER A 189 -15.68 2.75 -7.79
CA SER A 189 -16.56 3.26 -8.85
C SER A 189 -17.34 4.49 -8.40
N THR A 190 -17.84 4.50 -7.16
CA THR A 190 -18.64 5.61 -6.63
C THR A 190 -17.78 6.80 -6.21
N ALA A 191 -16.62 6.57 -5.58
CA ALA A 191 -15.84 7.63 -4.92
C ALA A 191 -14.39 7.76 -5.38
N GLY A 192 -14.00 7.06 -6.45
CA GLY A 192 -12.63 7.07 -6.98
C GLY A 192 -11.61 6.70 -5.91
N GLU A 193 -10.57 7.52 -5.76
CA GLU A 193 -9.52 7.33 -4.77
C GLU A 193 -10.00 7.37 -3.30
N GLN A 194 -11.09 8.10 -3.01
CA GLN A 194 -11.65 8.19 -1.66
C GLN A 194 -12.39 6.91 -1.26
N GLY A 195 -12.84 6.13 -2.24
CA GLY A 195 -13.44 4.81 -2.03
C GLY A 195 -12.42 3.70 -1.75
N GLN A 196 -11.13 3.94 -1.97
CA GLN A 196 -10.10 2.93 -1.76
C GLN A 196 -9.81 2.73 -0.26
N PRO A 197 -9.86 1.49 0.26
CA PRO A 197 -9.45 1.21 1.62
C PRO A 197 -7.95 1.49 1.80
N VAL A 198 -7.55 1.73 3.04
CA VAL A 198 -6.13 1.87 3.42
C VAL A 198 -5.54 0.58 3.94
N HIS A 199 -6.37 -0.35 4.40
CA HIS A 199 -5.91 -1.63 4.92
C HIS A 199 -7.01 -2.69 4.84
N ILE A 200 -6.60 -3.93 4.62
CA ILE A 200 -7.48 -5.10 4.55
C ILE A 200 -6.77 -6.25 5.28
N GLY A 201 -7.43 -6.78 6.31
CA GLY A 201 -6.91 -7.87 7.14
C GLY A 201 -6.65 -7.45 8.59
N ASP A 202 -5.54 -7.91 9.14
CA ASP A 202 -5.24 -7.85 10.56
C ASP A 202 -5.10 -6.41 11.09
N PRO A 203 -5.83 -6.02 12.15
CA PRO A 203 -5.78 -4.68 12.74
C PRO A 203 -4.42 -4.33 13.37
N GLY A 204 -3.66 -5.32 13.82
CA GLY A 204 -2.34 -5.16 14.43
C GLY A 204 -1.32 -4.55 13.47
N LEU A 205 -1.47 -4.77 12.16
CA LEU A 205 -0.66 -4.10 11.13
C LEU A 205 -0.89 -2.58 11.05
N LEU A 206 -2.00 -2.08 11.61
CA LEU A 206 -2.27 -0.65 11.83
C LEU A 206 -1.95 -0.20 13.26
N GLY A 207 -1.46 -1.09 14.13
CA GLY A 207 -1.26 -0.81 15.55
C GLY A 207 -2.53 -0.86 16.42
N ILE A 208 -3.65 -1.34 15.86
CA ILE A 208 -4.92 -1.47 16.58
C ILE A 208 -4.91 -2.81 17.33
N LYS A 209 -4.98 -2.77 18.67
CA LYS A 209 -4.84 -3.96 19.53
C LYS A 209 -6.14 -4.73 19.74
N ASP A 210 -7.26 -4.03 19.75
CA ASP A 210 -8.56 -4.60 20.12
C ASP A 210 -9.69 -3.88 19.38
N LEU A 211 -10.36 -4.58 18.46
CA LEU A 211 -11.50 -4.03 17.70
C LEU A 211 -12.75 -3.83 18.57
N ALA A 212 -12.82 -4.39 19.77
CA ALA A 212 -13.93 -4.16 20.69
C ALA A 212 -13.84 -2.80 21.40
N LYS A 213 -12.72 -2.08 21.27
CA LYS A 213 -12.44 -0.82 21.95
C LYS A 213 -12.06 0.29 20.96
N PRO A 214 -13.02 0.81 20.17
CA PRO A 214 -12.77 1.96 19.33
C PRO A 214 -12.42 3.20 20.17
N ASP A 215 -11.59 4.08 19.61
CA ASP A 215 -11.29 5.39 20.22
C ASP A 215 -12.47 6.36 20.11
N TYR A 216 -13.35 6.14 19.12
CA TYR A 216 -14.58 6.91 18.91
C TYR A 216 -15.71 6.02 18.42
N GLY A 217 -16.95 6.31 18.85
CA GLY A 217 -18.13 5.59 18.40
C GLY A 217 -18.23 4.18 19.00
N GLU A 218 -19.06 3.34 18.37
CA GLU A 218 -19.41 2.02 18.88
C GLU A 218 -18.69 0.88 18.12
N PRO A 219 -18.27 -0.19 18.82
CA PRO A 219 -17.61 -1.31 18.17
C PRO A 219 -18.53 -2.04 17.18
N VAL A 220 -17.94 -2.64 16.15
CA VAL A 220 -18.67 -3.47 15.17
C VAL A 220 -18.24 -4.92 15.34
N VAL A 221 -19.22 -5.82 15.46
CA VAL A 221 -18.97 -7.25 15.67
C VAL A 221 -18.58 -7.93 14.35
N CYS A 222 -17.42 -8.58 14.33
CA CYS A 222 -16.99 -9.45 13.23
C CYS A 222 -17.58 -10.86 13.40
N GLN A 223 -18.11 -11.44 12.32
CA GLN A 223 -18.52 -12.84 12.26
C GLN A 223 -17.36 -13.72 11.75
N PRO A 224 -17.35 -15.02 12.05
CA PRO A 224 -16.39 -15.95 11.45
C PRO A 224 -16.41 -15.87 9.93
N GLY A 225 -15.22 -15.72 9.31
CA GLY A 225 -15.06 -15.58 7.87
C GLY A 225 -15.14 -14.14 7.33
N ASP A 226 -15.47 -13.16 8.18
CA ASP A 226 -15.33 -11.76 7.82
C ASP A 226 -13.85 -11.33 7.84
N VAL A 227 -13.50 -10.46 6.90
CA VAL A 227 -12.22 -9.77 6.81
C VAL A 227 -12.44 -8.30 7.24
N PRO A 228 -11.69 -7.79 8.22
CA PRO A 228 -11.73 -6.38 8.57
C PRO A 228 -11.15 -5.52 7.44
N VAL A 229 -11.89 -4.48 7.03
CA VAL A 229 -11.47 -3.52 6.01
C VAL A 229 -11.53 -2.10 6.58
N PHE A 230 -10.49 -1.32 6.34
CA PHE A 230 -10.30 -0.01 6.97
C PHE A 230 -10.26 1.11 5.93
N TRP A 231 -11.00 2.19 6.20
CA TRP A 231 -10.99 3.43 5.41
C TRP A 231 -10.54 4.61 6.26
N PRO A 232 -9.95 5.66 5.65
CA PRO A 232 -9.64 6.89 6.37
C PRO A 232 -10.90 7.52 6.98
N SER A 233 -10.76 8.04 8.19
CA SER A 233 -11.81 8.76 8.89
C SER A 233 -11.50 10.25 8.95
N GLN A 234 -12.53 11.07 8.77
CA GLN A 234 -12.45 12.53 8.97
C GLN A 234 -12.03 12.91 10.39
N LEU A 235 -12.19 12.01 11.37
CA LEU A 235 -11.73 12.20 12.74
C LEU A 235 -10.20 12.41 12.83
N THR A 236 -9.46 12.08 11.78
CA THR A 236 -8.03 12.46 11.63
C THR A 236 -7.83 13.98 11.77
N SER A 237 -8.81 14.79 11.36
CA SER A 237 -8.77 16.25 11.51
C SER A 237 -8.84 16.69 12.98
N LEU A 238 -9.60 15.96 13.83
CA LEU A 238 -9.65 16.22 15.27
C LEU A 238 -8.30 15.97 15.91
N GLU A 239 -7.64 14.89 15.52
CA GLU A 239 -6.30 14.56 16.00
C GLU A 239 -5.25 15.57 15.51
N ALA A 240 -5.41 16.11 14.30
CA ALA A 240 -4.54 17.18 13.79
C ALA A 240 -4.66 18.47 14.62
N VAL A 241 -5.90 18.85 14.98
CA VAL A 241 -6.17 20.03 15.82
C VAL A 241 -5.67 19.83 17.24
N SER A 242 -5.96 18.66 17.83
CA SER A 242 -5.51 18.27 19.16
C SER A 242 -3.97 18.27 19.26
N GLY A 243 -3.29 17.66 18.28
CA GLY A 243 -1.83 17.52 18.27
C GLY A 243 -1.04 18.82 18.09
N TYR A 244 -1.60 19.84 17.41
CA TYR A 244 -0.91 21.11 17.19
C TYR A 244 -0.91 22.04 18.42
N MET A 245 -1.79 21.80 19.40
CA MET A 245 -1.90 22.62 20.62
C MET A 245 -2.18 24.11 20.36
N THR A 246 -3.04 24.41 19.39
CA THR A 246 -3.43 25.80 19.09
C THR A 246 -4.12 26.49 20.28
N PRO A 247 -3.92 27.81 20.50
CA PRO A 247 -4.59 28.51 21.60
C PRO A 247 -6.11 28.39 21.56
N LEU A 248 -6.69 28.38 20.35
CA LEU A 248 -8.11 28.20 20.13
C LEU A 248 -8.36 27.55 18.76
N ALA A 249 -9.20 26.53 18.73
CA ALA A 249 -9.70 25.93 17.50
C ALA A 249 -11.13 25.40 17.70
N PHE A 250 -11.84 25.21 16.60
CA PHE A 250 -13.15 24.58 16.61
C PHE A 250 -13.22 23.50 15.54
N THR A 251 -13.98 22.45 15.81
CA THR A 251 -14.27 21.41 14.81
C THR A 251 -15.74 21.08 14.86
N SER A 252 -16.31 20.55 13.77
CA SER A 252 -17.60 19.87 13.86
C SER A 252 -17.49 18.67 14.80
N ALA A 253 -18.51 18.43 15.62
CA ALA A 253 -18.58 17.24 16.47
C ALA A 253 -18.65 15.97 15.60
N PRO A 254 -18.14 14.81 16.05
CA PRO A 254 -18.32 13.54 15.35
C PRO A 254 -19.78 13.30 15.00
N GLY A 255 -20.07 12.98 13.74
CA GLY A 255 -21.43 12.79 13.26
C GLY A 255 -22.16 14.04 12.80
N CYS A 256 -21.68 15.24 13.15
CA CYS A 256 -22.23 16.50 12.68
C CYS A 256 -21.52 16.93 11.39
N THR A 257 -22.25 16.92 10.28
CA THR A 257 -21.75 17.39 8.98
C THR A 257 -22.56 18.58 8.48
N VAL A 258 -21.91 19.44 7.71
CA VAL A 258 -22.59 20.57 7.07
C VAL A 258 -22.68 20.32 5.56
N MET A 259 -23.81 20.65 4.95
CA MET A 259 -24.01 20.47 3.51
C MET A 259 -23.38 21.64 2.74
N THR A 260 -22.63 21.34 1.68
CA THR A 260 -21.96 22.33 0.83
C THR A 260 -22.08 21.95 -0.65
N ASP A 261 -22.14 22.93 -1.54
CA ASP A 261 -22.08 22.77 -2.99
C ASP A 261 -20.63 22.77 -3.52
N LEU A 262 -19.65 23.00 -2.65
CA LEU A 262 -18.24 23.00 -3.00
C LEU A 262 -17.79 21.61 -3.41
N LYS A 263 -17.25 21.53 -4.62
CA LYS A 263 -16.50 20.37 -5.09
C LYS A 263 -15.03 20.63 -4.81
N GLY A 264 -14.32 19.60 -4.34
CA GLY A 264 -12.89 19.72 -4.07
C GLY A 264 -12.11 20.12 -5.33
N PRO A 265 -10.87 20.63 -5.17
CA PRO A 265 -10.01 21.02 -6.29
C PRO A 265 -9.52 19.83 -7.14
N ALA A 266 -9.77 18.59 -6.69
CA ALA A 266 -9.59 17.41 -7.52
C ALA A 266 -10.70 17.35 -8.57
N ALA A 267 -10.34 17.05 -9.82
CA ALA A 267 -11.29 16.77 -10.90
C ALA A 267 -12.43 15.87 -10.39
N PRO A 268 -13.69 16.04 -10.86
CA PRO A 268 -14.83 15.25 -10.39
C PRO A 268 -14.41 13.79 -10.37
N ALA A 269 -14.58 13.09 -9.23
CA ALA A 269 -14.09 11.74 -8.99
C ALA A 269 -14.23 10.93 -10.29
N ARG A 270 -13.13 10.85 -11.06
CA ARG A 270 -13.19 10.18 -12.35
C ARG A 270 -13.36 8.73 -11.97
N CYS A 271 -14.51 8.16 -12.31
CA CYS A 271 -14.74 6.73 -12.19
C CYS A 271 -13.49 6.05 -12.76
N LEU A 272 -12.85 5.20 -11.96
CA LEU A 272 -11.60 4.58 -12.38
C LEU A 272 -11.83 3.90 -13.74
N THR A 273 -10.88 4.03 -14.65
CA THR A 273 -10.95 3.25 -15.88
C THR A 273 -10.97 1.76 -15.52
N PRO A 274 -11.52 0.87 -16.35
CA PRO A 274 -11.44 -0.58 -16.10
C PRO A 274 -10.01 -1.05 -15.80
N GLU A 275 -9.01 -0.41 -16.40
CA GLU A 275 -7.59 -0.64 -16.17
C GLU A 275 -7.07 -0.15 -14.81
N GLY A 276 -7.66 0.94 -14.30
CA GLY A 276 -7.37 1.52 -13.00
C GLY A 276 -8.13 0.89 -11.85
N MET A 277 -9.08 -0.01 -12.12
CA MET A 277 -9.86 -0.67 -11.07
C MET A 277 -8.97 -1.56 -10.18
N PRO A 278 -9.15 -1.52 -8.85
CA PRO A 278 -8.38 -2.37 -7.94
C PRO A 278 -8.81 -3.84 -8.02
N GLU A 279 -7.83 -4.74 -8.05
CA GLU A 279 -7.97 -6.17 -7.74
C GLU A 279 -7.40 -6.42 -6.33
N VAL A 280 -8.04 -7.29 -5.55
CA VAL A 280 -7.69 -7.54 -4.15
C VAL A 280 -7.12 -8.95 -4.00
N HIS A 281 -5.88 -9.06 -3.52
CA HIS A 281 -5.18 -10.33 -3.42
C HIS A 281 -4.76 -10.64 -1.99
N HIS A 282 -5.03 -11.87 -1.58
CA HIS A 282 -4.57 -12.40 -0.30
C HIS A 282 -3.07 -12.71 -0.36
N ILE A 283 -2.27 -12.14 0.56
CA ILE A 283 -0.80 -12.26 0.55
C ILE A 283 -0.22 -12.94 1.79
N SER A 284 -0.94 -12.99 2.91
CA SER A 284 -0.49 -13.68 4.13
C SER A 284 -1.69 -14.14 4.97
N GLN A 285 -1.59 -15.34 5.56
CA GLN A 285 -2.60 -15.86 6.51
C GLN A 285 -2.34 -15.45 7.95
N ASP A 286 -1.07 -15.31 8.36
CA ASP A 286 -0.69 -14.98 9.74
C ASP A 286 0.47 -13.96 9.78
N PRO A 287 0.19 -12.67 10.05
CA PRO A 287 -1.15 -12.11 10.19
C PRO A 287 -1.94 -12.15 8.87
N LEU A 288 -3.27 -12.16 8.96
CA LEU A 288 -4.15 -12.07 7.79
C LEU A 288 -3.88 -10.76 7.07
N HIS A 289 -3.47 -10.81 5.80
CA HIS A 289 -3.11 -9.60 5.07
C HIS A 289 -3.46 -9.73 3.60
N TYR A 290 -4.11 -8.68 3.10
CA TYR A 290 -4.40 -8.51 1.68
C TYR A 290 -3.68 -7.28 1.14
N SER A 291 -3.38 -7.33 -0.14
CA SER A 291 -2.83 -6.23 -0.92
C SER A 291 -3.71 -5.96 -2.13
N MET A 292 -3.48 -4.84 -2.79
CA MET A 292 -4.22 -4.47 -3.99
C MET A 292 -3.34 -3.74 -4.99
N ALA A 293 -3.68 -3.90 -6.27
CA ALA A 293 -3.08 -3.19 -7.38
C ALA A 293 -4.15 -2.94 -8.45
N SER A 294 -3.87 -2.05 -9.41
CA SER A 294 -4.78 -1.85 -10.53
C SER A 294 -4.80 -3.06 -11.46
N ALA A 295 -5.94 -3.29 -12.13
CA ALA A 295 -6.11 -4.39 -13.07
C ALA A 295 -5.04 -4.40 -14.17
N SER A 296 -4.60 -3.23 -14.65
CA SER A 296 -3.49 -3.10 -15.60
C SER A 296 -2.15 -3.58 -15.02
N ALA A 297 -1.84 -3.22 -13.77
CA ALA A 297 -0.62 -3.69 -13.11
C ALA A 297 -0.64 -5.21 -12.90
N VAL A 298 -1.78 -5.74 -12.47
CA VAL A 298 -1.96 -7.18 -12.28
C VAL A 298 -1.80 -7.93 -13.60
N ARG A 299 -2.43 -7.46 -14.68
CA ARG A 299 -2.31 -8.03 -16.03
C ARG A 299 -0.85 -8.11 -16.48
N LYS A 300 -0.09 -7.03 -16.35
CA LYS A 300 1.33 -7.03 -16.73
C LYS A 300 2.18 -8.00 -15.90
N ILE A 301 1.89 -8.15 -14.60
CA ILE A 301 2.60 -9.13 -13.76
C ILE A 301 2.26 -10.56 -14.20
N ARG A 302 1.00 -10.84 -14.58
CA ARG A 302 0.60 -12.13 -15.18
C ARG A 302 1.28 -12.37 -16.54
N GLU A 303 1.52 -11.32 -17.33
CA GLU A 303 2.32 -11.41 -18.56
C GLU A 303 3.78 -11.76 -18.25
N LEU A 304 4.39 -11.15 -17.23
CA LEU A 304 5.73 -11.54 -16.75
C LEU A 304 5.76 -13.01 -16.30
N GLU A 305 4.74 -13.47 -15.57
CA GLU A 305 4.62 -14.86 -15.11
C GLU A 305 4.55 -15.84 -16.30
N THR A 306 3.76 -15.49 -17.32
CA THR A 306 3.68 -16.25 -18.58
C THR A 306 5.03 -16.27 -19.31
N MET A 307 5.78 -15.18 -19.24
CA MET A 307 7.08 -15.08 -19.91
C MET A 307 8.12 -15.98 -19.23
N ILE A 308 8.22 -15.93 -17.90
CA ILE A 308 9.17 -16.78 -17.16
C ILE A 308 8.79 -18.26 -17.13
N ALA A 309 7.54 -18.57 -17.47
CA ALA A 309 7.04 -19.94 -17.66
C ALA A 309 7.55 -20.60 -18.96
N VAL A 310 8.16 -19.84 -19.87
CA VAL A 310 8.79 -20.42 -21.06
C VAL A 310 9.99 -21.26 -20.65
N ASP A 311 10.12 -22.44 -21.26
CA ASP A 311 11.14 -23.43 -20.95
C ASP A 311 12.00 -23.73 -22.20
N PRO A 312 12.93 -22.83 -22.58
CA PRO A 312 13.74 -23.01 -23.78
C PRO A 312 14.56 -24.30 -23.76
N GLY A 313 15.00 -24.72 -22.57
CA GLY A 313 15.77 -25.95 -22.38
C GLY A 313 14.93 -27.23 -22.37
N SER A 314 13.60 -27.15 -22.52
CA SER A 314 12.69 -28.31 -22.48
C SER A 314 12.89 -29.18 -21.23
N ARG A 315 13.12 -28.54 -20.08
CA ARG A 315 13.40 -29.15 -18.77
C ARG A 315 12.15 -29.75 -18.12
N GLY A 316 10.97 -29.44 -18.65
CA GLY A 316 9.69 -29.98 -18.18
C GLY A 316 9.07 -29.20 -17.02
N ILE A 317 9.48 -27.95 -16.79
CA ILE A 317 9.10 -27.15 -15.60
C ILE A 317 7.62 -26.71 -15.57
N ARG A 318 6.86 -26.92 -16.66
CA ARG A 318 5.48 -26.42 -16.78
C ARG A 318 4.55 -26.91 -15.67
N HIS A 319 4.76 -28.12 -15.15
CA HIS A 319 3.93 -28.68 -14.07
C HIS A 319 4.20 -28.06 -12.69
N LEU A 320 5.32 -27.33 -12.53
CA LEU A 320 5.68 -26.61 -11.31
C LEU A 320 5.01 -25.23 -11.24
N LEU A 321 4.50 -24.73 -12.37
CA LEU A 321 3.91 -23.40 -12.46
C LEU A 321 2.58 -23.35 -11.73
N ARG A 322 2.43 -22.33 -10.89
CA ARG A 322 1.19 -22.05 -10.18
C ARG A 322 0.73 -20.63 -10.52
N PRO A 323 -0.51 -20.46 -11.01
CA PRO A 323 -1.02 -19.15 -11.37
C PRO A 323 -0.97 -18.15 -10.21
N ASP A 324 -0.61 -16.90 -10.52
CA ASP A 324 -0.56 -15.75 -9.62
C ASP A 324 0.44 -15.90 -8.45
N GLU A 325 1.41 -16.81 -8.52
CA GLU A 325 2.46 -16.87 -7.48
C GLU A 325 3.46 -15.73 -7.62
N LEU A 326 3.82 -15.30 -8.84
CA LEU A 326 4.65 -14.10 -9.04
C LEU A 326 3.92 -12.84 -8.53
N LEU A 327 2.60 -12.76 -8.79
CA LEU A 327 1.77 -11.66 -8.32
C LEU A 327 1.70 -11.62 -6.78
N ARG A 328 1.40 -12.75 -6.14
CA ARG A 328 1.34 -12.83 -4.67
C ARG A 328 2.69 -12.55 -4.03
N ALA A 329 3.77 -13.10 -4.59
CA ALA A 329 5.12 -12.86 -4.13
C ALA A 329 5.52 -11.38 -4.24
N SER A 330 5.33 -10.76 -5.39
CA SER A 330 5.67 -9.34 -5.61
C SER A 330 4.82 -8.39 -4.75
N LEU A 331 3.53 -8.68 -4.57
CA LEU A 331 2.67 -7.93 -3.65
C LEU A 331 3.12 -8.10 -2.20
N SER A 332 3.45 -9.31 -1.74
CA SER A 332 3.96 -9.53 -0.37
C SER A 332 5.29 -8.80 -0.16
N LEU A 333 6.21 -8.91 -1.12
CA LEU A 333 7.53 -8.28 -1.11
C LEU A 333 7.47 -6.75 -1.11
N SER A 334 6.44 -6.14 -1.72
CA SER A 334 6.30 -4.69 -1.77
C SER A 334 6.02 -4.07 -0.40
N HIS A 335 5.36 -4.80 0.50
CA HIS A 335 5.10 -4.39 1.89
C HIS A 335 6.33 -4.53 2.81
N ALA A 336 7.30 -5.37 2.45
CA ALA A 336 8.49 -5.63 3.27
C ALA A 336 9.45 -4.44 3.32
N ARG A 337 10.11 -4.19 4.46
CA ARG A 337 11.12 -3.13 4.63
C ARG A 337 12.54 -3.68 4.76
N SER A 338 12.67 -4.90 5.27
CA SER A 338 13.91 -5.63 5.51
C SER A 338 13.83 -7.02 4.93
N LEU A 339 14.83 -7.38 4.13
CA LEU A 339 14.84 -8.60 3.34
C LEU A 339 16.11 -9.40 3.54
N LEU A 340 15.94 -10.72 3.56
CA LEU A 340 17.03 -11.68 3.53
C LEU A 340 16.96 -12.50 2.24
N LEU A 341 17.93 -12.29 1.35
CA LEU A 341 18.06 -13.05 0.12
C LEU A 341 18.97 -14.26 0.34
N THR A 342 18.77 -15.33 -0.39
CA THR A 342 19.72 -16.43 -0.49
C THR A 342 19.74 -16.98 -1.91
N THR A 343 20.91 -17.43 -2.34
CA THR A 343 21.12 -18.01 -3.66
C THR A 343 22.38 -18.87 -3.63
N GLY A 344 22.53 -19.72 -4.63
CA GLY A 344 23.69 -20.58 -4.82
C GLY A 344 23.31 -22.05 -4.70
N LEU A 345 23.58 -22.76 -5.79
CA LEU A 345 23.43 -24.21 -5.89
C LEU A 345 24.77 -24.84 -6.31
N PRO A 346 25.40 -25.65 -5.44
CA PRO A 346 26.69 -26.25 -5.76
C PRO A 346 26.50 -27.56 -6.56
N THR A 347 26.46 -27.48 -7.89
CA THR A 347 26.20 -28.63 -8.76
C THR A 347 27.45 -29.37 -9.24
N HIS A 348 28.64 -28.75 -9.12
CA HIS A 348 29.89 -29.24 -9.74
C HIS A 348 30.96 -29.66 -8.72
N PHE A 349 30.77 -30.82 -8.09
CA PHE A 349 31.61 -31.32 -6.98
C PHE A 349 33.12 -31.45 -7.26
N ASN A 350 33.51 -31.64 -8.52
CA ASN A 350 34.92 -31.83 -8.92
C ASN A 350 35.62 -30.50 -9.28
N HIS A 351 34.97 -29.38 -8.96
CA HIS A 351 35.42 -28.06 -9.35
C HIS A 351 35.40 -27.10 -8.16
N GLU A 352 36.30 -26.12 -8.22
CA GLU A 352 36.38 -25.02 -7.27
C GLU A 352 36.27 -23.69 -8.04
N PRO A 353 35.28 -22.83 -7.74
CA PRO A 353 34.09 -23.11 -6.94
C PRO A 353 33.15 -24.19 -7.56
N PRO A 354 32.38 -24.95 -6.74
CA PRO A 354 31.34 -25.86 -7.22
C PRO A 354 30.00 -25.16 -7.58
N GLU A 355 29.88 -23.87 -7.26
CA GLU A 355 28.72 -23.04 -7.55
C GLU A 355 28.39 -23.00 -9.05
N GLU A 356 27.09 -22.90 -9.33
CA GLU A 356 26.60 -22.66 -10.68
C GLU A 356 26.22 -21.21 -10.96
N THR A 357 26.06 -20.91 -12.25
CA THR A 357 25.74 -19.57 -12.74
C THR A 357 24.27 -19.18 -12.56
N ASP A 358 23.34 -20.13 -12.42
CA ASP A 358 21.92 -19.81 -12.18
C ASP A 358 21.70 -19.43 -10.71
N GLY A 359 20.90 -18.40 -10.47
CA GLY A 359 20.64 -17.83 -9.15
C GLY A 359 21.36 -16.50 -8.87
N PRO A 360 22.70 -16.46 -8.75
CA PRO A 360 23.42 -15.27 -8.33
C PRO A 360 23.08 -14.01 -9.13
N PRO A 361 23.01 -14.05 -10.48
CA PRO A 361 22.67 -12.85 -11.24
C PRO A 361 21.25 -12.34 -10.99
N GLY A 362 20.26 -13.24 -10.92
CA GLY A 362 18.88 -12.90 -10.56
C GLY A 362 18.76 -12.33 -9.14
N ALA A 363 19.56 -12.84 -8.19
CA ALA A 363 19.61 -12.32 -6.83
C ALA A 363 20.22 -10.93 -6.75
N VAL A 364 21.29 -10.68 -7.50
CA VAL A 364 21.92 -9.36 -7.61
C VAL A 364 20.98 -8.36 -8.29
N ALA A 365 20.28 -8.76 -9.34
CA ALA A 365 19.29 -7.92 -10.02
C ALA A 365 18.14 -7.52 -9.09
N LEU A 366 17.59 -8.47 -8.33
CA LEU A 366 16.55 -8.18 -7.33
C LEU A 366 17.10 -7.27 -6.22
N ALA A 367 18.29 -7.53 -5.71
CA ALA A 367 18.91 -6.71 -4.68
C ALA A 367 19.14 -5.26 -5.15
N ALA A 368 19.60 -5.06 -6.39
CA ALA A 368 19.77 -3.74 -6.98
C ALA A 368 18.45 -2.96 -7.00
N PHE A 369 17.35 -3.62 -7.39
CA PHE A 369 16.03 -2.99 -7.42
C PHE A 369 15.50 -2.68 -6.01
N LEU A 370 15.65 -3.61 -5.07
CA LEU A 370 15.28 -3.40 -3.67
C LEU A 370 16.06 -2.24 -3.01
N GLN A 371 17.35 -2.08 -3.33
CA GLN A 371 18.15 -0.91 -2.90
C GLN A 371 17.60 0.40 -3.46
N ALA A 372 17.15 0.40 -4.72
CA ALA A 372 16.53 1.57 -5.34
C ALA A 372 15.16 1.92 -4.74
N LEU A 373 14.49 0.94 -4.12
CA LEU A 373 13.29 1.15 -3.28
C LEU A 373 13.63 1.54 -1.83
N GLU A 374 14.90 1.77 -1.52
CA GLU A 374 15.38 2.12 -0.17
C GLU A 374 15.06 1.05 0.89
N LYS A 375 14.93 -0.21 0.46
CA LYS A 375 14.71 -1.35 1.36
C LYS A 375 16.05 -1.87 1.89
N ARG A 376 16.04 -2.39 3.12
CA ARG A 376 17.23 -3.01 3.73
C ARG A 376 17.38 -4.43 3.20
N VAL A 377 18.49 -4.72 2.54
CA VAL A 377 18.74 -6.04 1.93
C VAL A 377 19.98 -6.65 2.56
N CYS A 378 19.90 -7.90 2.99
CA CYS A 378 21.04 -8.74 3.36
C CYS A 378 21.00 -10.01 2.52
N MET A 379 22.13 -10.68 2.37
CA MET A 379 22.20 -11.98 1.70
C MET A 379 22.82 -13.02 2.65
N VAL A 380 22.16 -14.17 2.81
CA VAL A 380 22.70 -15.33 3.51
C VAL A 380 23.19 -16.36 2.49
N VAL A 381 24.43 -16.79 2.65
CA VAL A 381 25.10 -17.76 1.78
C VAL A 381 25.77 -18.84 2.61
N ASP A 382 26.13 -19.94 1.96
CA ASP A 382 26.92 -20.98 2.60
C ASP A 382 28.24 -20.41 3.11
N ARG A 383 28.67 -20.80 4.31
CA ARG A 383 29.95 -20.38 4.92
C ARG A 383 31.12 -20.69 4.00
N ARG A 384 31.08 -21.83 3.29
CA ARG A 384 32.07 -22.21 2.28
C ARG A 384 32.13 -21.22 1.12
N ALA A 385 30.98 -20.69 0.69
CA ALA A 385 30.87 -19.79 -0.45
C ALA A 385 31.08 -18.32 -0.08
N LEU A 386 31.15 -17.97 1.20
CA LEU A 386 31.24 -16.59 1.69
C LEU A 386 32.34 -15.77 1.00
N SER A 387 33.54 -16.34 0.82
CA SER A 387 34.65 -15.64 0.17
C SER A 387 34.41 -15.39 -1.32
N LEU A 388 33.72 -16.30 -2.01
CA LEU A 388 33.32 -16.11 -3.41
C LEU A 388 32.30 -14.98 -3.49
N TYR A 389 31.20 -15.08 -2.73
CA TYR A 389 30.13 -14.07 -2.77
C TYR A 389 30.62 -12.68 -2.37
N LYS A 390 31.58 -12.57 -1.46
CA LYS A 390 32.22 -11.28 -1.16
C LYS A 390 32.84 -10.66 -2.41
N LYS A 391 33.64 -11.41 -3.16
CA LYS A 391 34.24 -10.95 -4.43
C LYS A 391 33.17 -10.63 -5.48
N LEU A 392 32.12 -11.44 -5.57
CA LEU A 392 31.02 -11.21 -6.52
C LEU A 392 30.29 -9.89 -6.23
N VAL A 393 29.98 -9.61 -4.96
CA VAL A 393 29.32 -8.36 -4.56
C VAL A 393 30.27 -7.17 -4.73
N ASP A 394 31.54 -7.31 -4.34
CA ASP A 394 32.56 -6.27 -4.50
C ASP A 394 32.68 -5.84 -5.97
N GLU A 395 32.88 -6.80 -6.88
CA GLU A 395 33.01 -6.51 -8.32
C GLU A 395 31.69 -6.04 -8.94
N ALA A 396 30.53 -6.53 -8.47
CA ALA A 396 29.24 -6.05 -8.94
C ALA A 396 29.03 -4.56 -8.61
N VAL A 397 29.53 -4.09 -7.47
CA VAL A 397 29.54 -2.66 -7.12
C VAL A 397 30.53 -1.90 -7.99
N GLU A 398 31.76 -2.40 -8.15
CA GLU A 398 32.80 -1.76 -9.00
C GLU A 398 32.35 -1.59 -10.46
N GLN A 399 31.63 -2.57 -11.00
CA GLN A 399 31.13 -2.57 -12.38
C GLN A 399 29.80 -1.81 -12.55
N GLY A 400 29.23 -1.27 -11.47
CA GLY A 400 27.97 -0.53 -11.46
C GLY A 400 26.72 -1.39 -11.69
N VAL A 401 26.81 -2.71 -11.45
CA VAL A 401 25.64 -3.61 -11.42
C VAL A 401 24.85 -3.38 -10.13
N LEU A 402 25.54 -3.26 -8.99
CA LEU A 402 24.99 -2.84 -7.71
C LEU A 402 25.40 -1.40 -7.39
N LYS A 403 24.51 -0.65 -6.72
CA LYS A 403 24.80 0.71 -6.28
C LYS A 403 25.66 0.72 -5.01
N THR A 404 25.36 -0.18 -4.09
CA THR A 404 26.04 -0.29 -2.80
C THR A 404 26.26 -1.75 -2.43
N GLN A 405 27.23 -1.98 -1.55
CA GLN A 405 27.51 -3.27 -0.93
C GLN A 405 26.26 -3.86 -0.25
N ILE A 406 26.16 -5.19 -0.27
CA ILE A 406 25.11 -5.95 0.43
C ILE A 406 25.75 -6.71 1.58
N PRO A 407 25.27 -6.56 2.83
CA PRO A 407 25.76 -7.37 3.95
C PRO A 407 25.59 -8.87 3.68
N LEU A 408 26.70 -9.60 3.79
CA LEU A 408 26.74 -11.06 3.66
C LEU A 408 26.71 -11.71 5.05
N LEU A 409 25.80 -12.65 5.23
CA LEU A 409 25.59 -13.42 6.44
C LEU A 409 25.80 -14.91 6.15
N THR A 410 26.04 -15.69 7.19
CA THR A 410 26.11 -17.16 7.11
C THR A 410 25.24 -17.76 8.21
N TYR A 411 24.70 -18.95 7.97
CA TYR A 411 23.90 -19.69 8.93
C TYR A 411 24.24 -21.18 8.84
N GLN A 412 24.68 -21.79 9.94
CA GLN A 412 25.14 -23.18 9.97
C GLN A 412 24.24 -24.12 10.79
N GLY A 413 23.11 -23.62 11.29
CA GLY A 413 22.24 -24.36 12.20
C GLY A 413 22.91 -24.68 13.55
N GLY A 414 22.53 -25.81 14.15
CA GLY A 414 23.26 -26.44 15.25
C GLY A 414 22.52 -26.58 16.58
N SER A 415 21.55 -25.71 16.90
CA SER A 415 20.76 -25.84 18.13
C SER A 415 19.26 -25.63 17.87
N ALA A 416 18.42 -26.22 18.72
CA ALA A 416 17.01 -25.89 18.74
C ALA A 416 16.83 -24.37 18.95
N GLY A 417 16.07 -23.72 18.07
CA GLY A 417 15.85 -22.28 18.11
C GLY A 417 16.93 -21.41 17.44
N ALA A 418 18.00 -21.97 16.87
CA ALA A 418 19.03 -21.19 16.17
C ALA A 418 18.46 -20.34 15.03
N ALA A 419 17.56 -20.90 14.23
CA ALA A 419 16.88 -20.18 13.14
C ALA A 419 16.04 -19.00 13.66
N GLN A 420 15.32 -19.17 14.77
CA GLN A 420 14.55 -18.09 15.39
C GLN A 420 15.48 -17.00 15.93
N ALA A 421 16.55 -17.37 16.64
CA ALA A 421 17.56 -16.42 17.10
C ALA A 421 18.23 -15.67 15.94
N PHE A 422 18.39 -16.32 14.79
CA PHE A 422 18.88 -15.66 13.58
C PHE A 422 17.86 -14.68 13.00
N LEU A 423 16.57 -15.03 12.97
CA LEU A 423 15.53 -14.22 12.33
C LEU A 423 14.96 -13.12 13.22
N CYS A 424 15.18 -13.18 14.53
CA CYS A 424 14.57 -12.29 15.51
C CYS A 424 15.60 -11.56 16.36
N ALA A 425 15.34 -10.30 16.71
CA ALA A 425 16.16 -9.56 17.66
C ALA A 425 16.09 -10.26 19.03
N ASP A 426 17.25 -10.58 19.61
CA ASP A 426 17.38 -11.34 20.87
C ASP A 426 16.59 -12.66 20.91
N GLY A 427 16.23 -13.21 19.75
CA GLY A 427 15.39 -14.40 19.63
C GLY A 427 13.91 -14.20 19.92
N ASP A 428 13.42 -12.97 20.09
CA ASP A 428 12.00 -12.67 20.34
C ASP A 428 11.16 -12.73 19.05
N PRO A 429 10.22 -13.68 18.91
CA PRO A 429 9.39 -13.82 17.70
C PRO A 429 8.49 -12.61 17.43
N LYS A 430 8.28 -11.71 18.40
CA LYS A 430 7.55 -10.45 18.19
C LYS A 430 8.41 -9.34 17.58
N SER A 431 9.72 -9.58 17.46
CA SER A 431 10.70 -8.59 17.01
C SER A 431 11.54 -9.15 15.84
N PRO A 432 10.91 -9.46 14.69
CA PRO A 432 11.62 -9.99 13.52
C PRO A 432 12.65 -8.99 12.97
N ARG A 433 13.82 -9.49 12.58
CA ARG A 433 14.89 -8.73 11.91
C ARG A 433 14.62 -8.51 10.43
N PHE A 434 13.84 -9.41 9.84
CA PHE A 434 13.50 -9.42 8.42
C PHE A 434 11.98 -9.61 8.28
N ASP A 435 11.39 -8.90 7.33
CA ASP A 435 9.96 -9.03 7.03
C ASP A 435 9.72 -10.06 5.93
N HIS A 436 10.72 -10.30 5.07
CA HIS A 436 10.59 -11.20 3.93
C HIS A 436 11.90 -11.94 3.59
N LEU A 437 11.80 -13.25 3.38
CA LEU A 437 12.91 -14.09 2.94
C LEU A 437 12.72 -14.48 1.46
N VAL A 438 13.78 -14.39 0.65
CA VAL A 438 13.72 -14.79 -0.77
C VAL A 438 14.81 -15.81 -1.07
N ALA A 439 14.41 -17.01 -1.48
CA ALA A 439 15.30 -18.03 -2.03
C ALA A 439 15.30 -17.92 -3.56
N ILE A 440 16.49 -17.83 -4.16
CA ILE A 440 16.69 -17.66 -5.60
C ILE A 440 17.66 -18.73 -6.05
N GLU A 441 17.16 -19.78 -6.71
CA GLU A 441 17.96 -20.95 -7.10
C GLU A 441 18.75 -21.51 -5.92
N ARG A 442 18.01 -21.96 -4.90
CA ARG A 442 18.57 -22.48 -3.66
C ARG A 442 18.01 -23.86 -3.36
N ALA A 443 18.89 -24.78 -2.98
CA ALA A 443 18.49 -26.13 -2.55
C ALA A 443 17.62 -26.07 -1.28
N GLY A 444 16.50 -26.79 -1.31
CA GLY A 444 15.73 -27.17 -0.13
C GLY A 444 15.96 -28.64 0.22
N ARG A 445 15.79 -29.00 1.50
CA ARG A 445 15.93 -30.41 1.93
C ARG A 445 14.81 -31.28 1.38
N ALA A 446 15.17 -32.51 1.01
CA ALA A 446 14.23 -33.56 0.66
C ALA A 446 13.60 -34.19 1.92
N ALA A 447 12.68 -35.14 1.72
CA ALA A 447 11.96 -35.81 2.81
C ALA A 447 12.87 -36.59 3.78
N ASP A 448 14.05 -37.02 3.32
CA ASP A 448 15.07 -37.70 4.12
C ASP A 448 16.02 -36.72 4.85
N GLY A 449 15.80 -35.41 4.70
CA GLY A 449 16.63 -34.35 5.27
C GLY A 449 17.95 -34.08 4.53
N ASN A 450 18.21 -34.74 3.39
CA ASN A 450 19.38 -34.47 2.55
C ASN A 450 19.05 -33.47 1.42
N TYR A 451 20.09 -33.03 0.72
CA TYR A 451 19.99 -32.11 -0.42
C TYR A 451 20.50 -32.81 -1.67
N TYR A 452 19.81 -32.65 -2.80
CA TYR A 452 20.13 -33.33 -4.06
C TYR A 452 20.12 -32.35 -5.22
N ASN A 453 21.05 -32.52 -6.16
CA ASN A 453 20.96 -31.84 -7.46
C ASN A 453 19.98 -32.57 -8.40
N ALA A 454 19.74 -32.01 -9.59
CA ALA A 454 18.87 -32.61 -10.61
C ALA A 454 19.32 -34.01 -11.08
N ARG A 455 20.59 -34.40 -10.83
CA ARG A 455 21.14 -35.73 -11.12
C ARG A 455 20.99 -36.71 -9.95
N MET A 456 20.21 -36.34 -8.92
CA MET A 456 20.01 -37.10 -7.68
C MET A 456 21.30 -37.36 -6.88
N VAL A 457 22.33 -36.54 -7.09
CA VAL A 457 23.59 -36.62 -6.32
C VAL A 457 23.46 -35.78 -5.06
N SER A 458 23.84 -36.37 -3.92
CA SER A 458 23.77 -35.67 -2.63
C SER A 458 24.76 -34.51 -2.54
N MET A 459 24.26 -33.35 -2.16
CA MET A 459 25.01 -32.10 -1.95
C MET A 459 25.15 -31.73 -0.47
N ARG A 460 24.77 -32.62 0.46
CA ARG A 460 24.71 -32.32 1.90
C ARG A 460 26.01 -31.77 2.49
N HIS A 461 27.15 -32.15 1.94
CA HIS A 461 28.47 -31.69 2.39
C HIS A 461 28.86 -30.29 1.87
N LEU A 462 28.08 -29.71 0.96
CA LEU A 462 28.36 -28.40 0.33
C LEU A 462 27.33 -27.31 0.69
N VAL A 463 26.19 -27.71 1.26
CA VAL A 463 25.01 -26.88 1.49
C VAL A 463 24.79 -26.75 3.00
N ASP A 464 24.89 -25.53 3.52
CA ASP A 464 24.47 -25.20 4.88
C ASP A 464 22.93 -25.22 4.98
N PRO A 465 22.35 -25.52 6.15
CA PRO A 465 20.91 -25.73 6.35
C PRO A 465 20.09 -24.43 6.37
N ILE A 466 20.33 -23.54 5.40
CA ILE A 466 19.67 -22.24 5.26
C ILE A 466 18.14 -22.38 5.08
N ASP A 467 17.66 -23.50 4.55
CA ASP A 467 16.23 -23.81 4.44
C ASP A 467 15.52 -23.90 5.82
N GLU A 468 16.25 -24.16 6.90
CA GLU A 468 15.72 -24.07 8.26
C GLU A 468 15.20 -22.67 8.59
N LEU A 469 15.81 -21.62 8.05
CA LEU A 469 15.34 -20.24 8.23
C LEU A 469 13.95 -20.06 7.61
N PHE A 470 13.71 -20.64 6.43
CA PHE A 470 12.41 -20.55 5.76
C PHE A 470 11.32 -21.31 6.52
N LEU A 471 11.67 -22.45 7.12
CA LEU A 471 10.73 -23.23 7.93
C LEU A 471 10.47 -22.62 9.30
N ALA A 472 11.46 -21.92 9.89
CA ALA A 472 11.25 -21.13 11.08
C ALA A 472 10.38 -19.90 10.80
N ALA A 473 10.59 -19.23 9.66
CA ALA A 473 9.80 -18.07 9.25
C ALA A 473 8.29 -18.38 9.17
N GLN A 474 7.90 -19.58 8.71
CA GLN A 474 6.49 -20.02 8.70
C GLN A 474 5.80 -20.01 10.07
N LYS A 475 6.59 -20.02 11.16
CA LYS A 475 6.10 -20.04 12.54
C LYS A 475 6.27 -18.70 13.26
N ILE A 476 6.87 -17.71 12.61
CA ILE A 476 7.13 -16.39 13.17
C ILE A 476 6.19 -15.41 12.49
N PRO A 477 5.15 -14.91 13.18
CA PRO A 477 4.21 -13.97 12.60
C PRO A 477 4.92 -12.73 12.05
N GLY A 478 4.51 -12.29 10.86
CA GLY A 478 5.08 -11.11 10.21
C GLY A 478 6.33 -11.37 9.35
N ILE A 479 6.81 -12.61 9.26
CA ILE A 479 7.85 -12.99 8.29
C ILE A 479 7.21 -13.77 7.13
N SER A 480 7.18 -13.18 5.94
CA SER A 480 6.80 -13.86 4.70
C SER A 480 8.01 -14.48 3.99
N SER A 481 7.77 -15.41 3.07
CA SER A 481 8.83 -16.00 2.27
C SER A 481 8.42 -16.27 0.83
N THR A 482 9.40 -16.28 -0.06
CA THR A 482 9.22 -16.56 -1.50
C THR A 482 10.39 -17.41 -1.98
N GLY A 483 10.10 -18.42 -2.79
CA GLY A 483 11.09 -19.14 -3.57
C GLY A 483 10.90 -18.83 -5.05
N VAL A 484 11.99 -18.54 -5.75
CA VAL A 484 12.04 -18.42 -7.21
C VAL A 484 13.22 -19.21 -7.76
N SER A 485 13.07 -19.67 -8.99
CA SER A 485 14.13 -20.31 -9.77
C SER A 485 14.21 -19.64 -11.13
N ASN A 486 15.29 -19.91 -11.88
CA ASN A 486 15.47 -19.39 -13.22
C ASN A 486 15.32 -17.85 -13.28
N TRP A 487 14.46 -17.38 -14.19
CA TRP A 487 14.15 -15.99 -14.46
C TRP A 487 13.41 -15.25 -13.34
N GLY A 488 12.95 -15.96 -12.30
CA GLY A 488 12.04 -15.40 -11.30
C GLY A 488 12.63 -14.24 -10.49
N GLY A 489 13.96 -14.22 -10.27
CA GLY A 489 14.64 -13.09 -9.62
C GLY A 489 14.48 -11.77 -10.40
N TYR A 490 14.65 -11.84 -11.73
CA TYR A 490 14.45 -10.68 -12.61
C TYR A 490 12.97 -10.29 -12.70
N ALA A 491 12.07 -11.27 -12.81
CA ALA A 491 10.64 -11.01 -12.87
C ALA A 491 10.11 -10.37 -11.58
N LEU A 492 10.64 -10.71 -10.41
CA LEU A 492 10.33 -10.02 -9.16
C LEU A 492 10.77 -8.56 -9.19
N ALA A 493 11.98 -8.25 -9.70
CA ALA A 493 12.44 -6.86 -9.85
C ALA A 493 11.52 -6.07 -10.80
N CYS A 494 11.15 -6.65 -11.93
CA CYS A 494 10.20 -6.09 -12.89
C CYS A 494 8.80 -5.89 -12.28
N ALA A 495 8.27 -6.89 -11.59
CA ALA A 495 6.96 -6.80 -10.94
C ALA A 495 6.92 -5.72 -9.86
N LEU A 496 8.00 -5.58 -9.06
CA LEU A 496 8.13 -4.50 -8.09
C LEU A 496 8.14 -3.12 -8.77
N TYR A 497 8.75 -2.97 -9.96
CA TYR A 497 8.68 -1.72 -10.72
C TYR A 497 7.24 -1.39 -11.14
N ILE A 498 6.52 -2.38 -11.65
CA ILE A 498 5.11 -2.24 -12.08
C ILE A 498 4.24 -1.82 -10.90
N LEU A 499 4.38 -2.51 -9.75
CA LEU A 499 3.67 -2.18 -8.52
C LEU A 499 4.01 -0.78 -8.00
N ASN A 500 5.28 -0.39 -8.03
CA ASN A 500 5.71 0.94 -7.60
C ASN A 500 5.31 2.06 -8.56
N SER A 501 4.95 1.72 -9.81
CA SER A 501 4.39 2.64 -10.81
C SER A 501 2.85 2.62 -10.81
N CYS A 502 2.22 1.71 -10.05
CA CYS A 502 0.78 1.59 -9.93
C CYS A 502 0.24 2.50 -8.82
N GLU A 503 -0.57 3.50 -9.18
CA GLU A 503 -1.06 4.47 -8.20
C GLU A 503 -1.99 3.88 -7.13
N VAL A 504 -2.84 2.94 -7.52
CA VAL A 504 -3.68 2.18 -6.58
C VAL A 504 -2.80 1.51 -5.52
N HIS A 505 -1.74 0.82 -5.96
CA HIS A 505 -0.85 0.10 -5.06
C HIS A 505 -0.02 1.04 -4.17
N ARG A 506 0.57 2.08 -4.74
CA ARG A 506 1.33 3.09 -3.99
C ARG A 506 0.47 3.76 -2.93
N ARG A 507 -0.76 4.15 -3.30
CA ARG A 507 -1.73 4.75 -2.37
C ARG A 507 -2.07 3.80 -1.23
N TYR A 508 -2.26 2.51 -1.52
CA TYR A 508 -2.50 1.49 -0.52
C TYR A 508 -1.30 1.31 0.43
N LEU A 509 -0.07 1.21 -0.10
CA LEU A 509 1.15 1.06 0.71
C LEU A 509 1.37 2.24 1.66
N ARG A 510 1.15 3.48 1.20
CA ARG A 510 1.25 4.68 2.03
C ARG A 510 0.02 4.93 2.91
N LYS A 511 -0.96 4.02 2.93
CA LYS A 511 -2.20 4.17 3.73
C LYS A 511 -2.92 5.51 3.45
N ALA A 512 -2.89 5.96 2.20
CA ALA A 512 -3.43 7.25 1.75
C ALA A 512 -2.84 8.52 2.40
N VAL A 513 -1.79 8.40 3.21
CA VAL A 513 -1.13 9.54 3.85
C VAL A 513 0.12 9.94 3.07
N GLY A 514 0.57 11.17 3.30
CA GLY A 514 1.76 11.73 2.67
C GLY A 514 1.56 12.13 1.21
N PRO A 515 2.40 13.08 0.74
CA PRO A 515 2.26 13.61 -0.60
C PRO A 515 2.44 12.49 -1.62
N PHE A 516 1.77 12.66 -2.75
CA PHE A 516 2.16 11.97 -3.97
C PHE A 516 3.56 12.43 -4.33
N ARG A 517 4.60 11.80 -3.78
CA ARG A 517 5.94 11.96 -4.34
C ARG A 517 5.90 11.27 -5.69
N ALA A 518 6.04 12.04 -6.76
CA ALA A 518 6.56 11.51 -8.02
C ALA A 518 7.87 10.81 -7.65
N PRO A 519 7.96 9.47 -7.75
CA PRO A 519 9.10 8.76 -7.19
C PRO A 519 10.36 9.09 -7.98
N GLY A 520 11.51 8.67 -7.44
CA GLY A 520 12.77 8.53 -8.17
C GLY A 520 12.66 7.52 -9.30
N ALA A 521 11.70 7.70 -10.21
CA ALA A 521 11.42 6.87 -11.38
C ALA A 521 12.70 6.65 -12.16
N GLN A 522 13.54 7.68 -12.27
CA GLN A 522 14.86 7.56 -12.89
C GLN A 522 15.78 6.57 -12.15
N SER A 523 15.81 6.59 -10.82
CA SER A 523 16.58 5.61 -10.03
C SER A 523 16.02 4.19 -10.16
N TRP A 524 14.70 4.04 -10.30
CA TRP A 524 14.04 2.73 -10.44
C TRP A 524 14.25 2.15 -11.83
N THR A 525 14.06 2.95 -12.87
CA THR A 525 14.35 2.57 -14.25
C THR A 525 15.83 2.22 -14.41
N GLN A 526 16.73 2.99 -13.80
CA GLN A 526 18.17 2.65 -13.76
C GLN A 526 18.47 1.36 -12.99
N ALA A 527 17.64 0.98 -12.02
CA ALA A 527 17.83 -0.22 -11.21
C ALA A 527 17.22 -1.48 -11.83
N LEU A 528 16.34 -1.35 -12.83
CA LEU A 528 15.79 -2.49 -13.56
C LEU A 528 16.91 -3.41 -14.11
N PRO A 529 16.60 -4.71 -14.27
CA PRO A 529 17.45 -5.60 -15.06
C PRO A 529 17.75 -5.02 -16.44
N SER A 530 18.93 -5.31 -16.97
CA SER A 530 19.27 -4.99 -18.35
C SER A 530 20.29 -5.99 -18.88
N VAL A 531 20.30 -6.18 -20.20
CA VAL A 531 21.26 -7.06 -20.86
C VAL A 531 22.70 -6.69 -20.49
N ALA A 532 23.02 -5.39 -20.47
CA ALA A 532 24.36 -4.91 -20.14
C ALA A 532 24.78 -5.20 -18.69
N LYS A 533 23.86 -5.10 -17.72
CA LYS A 533 24.15 -5.46 -16.32
C LYS A 533 24.32 -6.95 -16.15
N GLU A 534 23.49 -7.74 -16.82
CA GLU A 534 23.59 -9.19 -16.77
C GLU A 534 24.90 -9.68 -17.40
N GLU A 535 25.28 -9.13 -18.55
CA GLU A 535 26.53 -9.45 -19.21
C GLU A 535 27.73 -9.22 -18.29
N LYS A 536 27.74 -8.08 -17.58
CA LYS A 536 28.75 -7.77 -16.57
C LYS A 536 28.73 -8.77 -15.42
N MET A 537 27.56 -9.09 -14.88
CA MET A 537 27.42 -10.00 -13.76
C MET A 537 27.87 -11.42 -14.12
N LEU A 538 27.46 -11.93 -15.27
CA LEU A 538 27.88 -13.24 -15.76
C LEU A 538 29.39 -13.26 -16.08
N SER A 539 29.94 -12.16 -16.62
CA SER A 539 31.39 -12.03 -16.81
C SER A 539 32.17 -12.10 -15.49
N ILE A 540 31.64 -11.54 -14.40
CA ILE A 540 32.23 -11.66 -13.06
C ILE A 540 32.20 -13.14 -12.62
N LEU A 541 31.08 -13.84 -12.79
CA LEU A 541 30.97 -15.28 -12.47
C LEU A 541 32.00 -16.12 -13.25
N VAL A 542 32.12 -15.88 -14.55
CA VAL A 542 33.10 -16.53 -15.44
C VAL A 542 34.54 -16.29 -14.96
N ARG A 543 34.87 -15.05 -14.57
CA ARG A 543 36.18 -14.68 -14.01
C ARG A 543 36.52 -15.47 -12.75
N HIS A 544 35.52 -15.70 -11.89
CA HIS A 544 35.65 -16.51 -10.68
C HIS A 544 35.43 -18.01 -10.91
N ARG A 545 35.43 -18.46 -12.17
CA ARG A 545 35.30 -19.87 -12.57
C ARG A 545 34.00 -20.53 -12.11
N VAL A 546 32.94 -19.77 -11.89
CA VAL A 546 31.59 -20.30 -11.71
C VAL A 546 31.11 -20.90 -13.04
N ARG A 547 30.38 -22.02 -12.99
CA ARG A 547 30.08 -22.85 -14.17
C ARG A 547 28.60 -22.92 -14.45
N SER A 548 28.25 -23.17 -15.71
CA SER A 548 26.87 -23.48 -16.08
C SER A 548 26.42 -24.80 -15.44
N GLY A 549 25.26 -24.80 -14.79
CA GLY A 549 24.74 -25.93 -14.02
C GLY A 549 24.60 -27.21 -14.84
N VAL A 550 24.17 -27.07 -16.10
CA VAL A 550 23.96 -28.21 -17.02
C VAL A 550 25.26 -28.66 -17.68
N SER A 551 26.01 -27.75 -18.33
CA SER A 551 27.17 -28.11 -19.15
C SER A 551 28.46 -28.31 -18.34
N GLY A 552 28.58 -27.68 -17.17
CA GLY A 552 29.82 -27.60 -16.40
C GLY A 552 30.90 -26.72 -17.04
N LEU A 553 30.59 -25.99 -18.10
CA LEU A 553 31.54 -25.09 -18.76
C LEU A 553 31.64 -23.76 -18.01
N VAL A 554 32.85 -23.20 -17.99
CA VAL A 554 33.09 -21.80 -17.61
C VAL A 554 32.91 -20.96 -18.86
N GLY A 555 31.79 -20.27 -18.98
CA GLY A 555 31.46 -19.50 -20.18
C GLY A 555 30.24 -18.60 -19.99
N MET A 556 29.96 -17.79 -21.01
CA MET A 556 28.81 -16.89 -21.05
C MET A 556 27.52 -17.68 -21.34
N GLU A 557 27.14 -18.53 -20.40
CA GLU A 557 25.95 -19.38 -20.45
C GLU A 557 25.45 -19.68 -19.03
N VAL A 558 24.17 -20.02 -18.94
CA VAL A 558 23.52 -20.47 -17.71
C VAL A 558 22.62 -21.64 -18.10
N ASP A 559 22.64 -22.72 -17.33
CA ASP A 559 21.87 -23.94 -17.63
C ASP A 559 22.07 -24.52 -19.04
N GLY A 560 23.27 -24.35 -19.59
CA GLY A 560 23.61 -24.79 -20.96
C GLY A 560 22.95 -23.96 -22.06
N LEU A 561 22.29 -22.85 -21.70
CA LEU A 561 21.71 -21.91 -22.64
C LEU A 561 22.66 -20.70 -22.81
N PRO A 562 23.02 -20.34 -24.05
CA PRO A 562 23.95 -19.24 -24.31
C PRO A 562 23.38 -17.89 -23.86
N PHE A 563 24.26 -17.01 -23.39
CA PHE A 563 23.87 -15.70 -22.90
C PHE A 563 23.25 -14.83 -24.00
N HIS A 564 23.97 -14.60 -25.09
CA HIS A 564 23.57 -13.64 -26.12
C HIS A 564 22.31 -14.04 -26.89
N ASP A 565 22.08 -15.34 -27.12
CA ASP A 565 20.95 -15.81 -27.91
C ASP A 565 19.68 -16.05 -27.09
N THR A 566 19.83 -16.47 -25.81
CA THR A 566 18.67 -16.87 -24.99
C THR A 566 18.46 -15.93 -23.81
N HIS A 567 19.46 -15.76 -22.95
CA HIS A 567 19.32 -14.99 -21.71
C HIS A 567 19.09 -13.50 -21.97
N ALA A 568 19.89 -12.90 -22.85
CA ALA A 568 19.76 -11.50 -23.21
C ALA A 568 18.36 -11.19 -23.78
N GLN A 569 17.84 -12.07 -24.64
CA GLN A 569 16.50 -11.91 -25.20
C GLN A 569 15.41 -12.04 -24.13
N MET A 570 15.54 -12.97 -23.18
CA MET A 570 14.58 -13.12 -22.10
C MET A 570 14.54 -11.88 -21.21
N ILE A 571 15.72 -11.37 -20.82
CA ILE A 571 15.82 -10.16 -20.00
C ILE A 571 15.21 -8.96 -20.73
N GLN A 572 15.50 -8.82 -22.02
CA GLN A 572 14.90 -7.75 -22.83
C GLN A 572 13.36 -7.85 -22.85
N LYS A 573 12.80 -9.04 -23.09
CA LYS A 573 11.35 -9.26 -23.09
C LYS A 573 10.70 -8.92 -21.74
N LEU A 574 11.33 -9.30 -20.62
CA LEU A 574 10.83 -8.94 -19.29
C LEU A 574 10.82 -7.42 -19.07
N VAL A 575 11.86 -6.72 -19.52
CA VAL A 575 11.95 -5.25 -19.43
C VAL A 575 10.94 -4.57 -20.36
N ASP A 576 10.73 -5.10 -21.55
CA ASP A 576 9.76 -4.57 -22.52
C ASP A 576 8.34 -4.64 -21.92
N ILE A 577 7.91 -5.79 -21.40
CA ILE A 577 6.61 -5.94 -20.71
C ILE A 577 6.47 -4.93 -19.55
N THR A 578 7.57 -4.69 -18.83
CA THR A 578 7.61 -3.81 -17.66
C THR A 578 7.46 -2.34 -18.01
N THR A 579 8.08 -1.91 -19.11
CA THR A 579 8.25 -0.48 -19.45
C THR A 579 7.28 0.03 -20.51
N VAL A 580 6.65 -0.85 -21.30
CA VAL A 580 5.62 -0.45 -22.27
C VAL A 580 4.45 0.20 -21.53
N HIS A 581 4.17 1.47 -21.80
CA HIS A 581 2.96 2.13 -21.31
C HIS A 581 1.75 1.54 -22.04
N GLY A 582 0.86 0.92 -21.26
CA GLY A 582 -0.44 0.42 -21.74
C GLY A 582 -1.48 1.52 -21.65
#